data_AF-A0A2S5EHM4-F1
#
_entry.id   AF-A0A2S5EHM4-F1
#
_cell.length_a   1.000
_cell.length_b   1.000
_cell.length_c   1.000
_cell.angle_alpha   90.00
_cell.angle_beta   90.00
_cell.angle_gamma   90.00
#
_symmetry.space_group_name_H-M   'P 1'
#
loop_
_entity.id
_entity.type
_entity.pdbx_description
1 polymer ?
#
loop_
_entity_poly.entity_id
_entity_poly.type
_entity_poly.pdbx_seq_one_letter_code
_entity_poly.pdbx_strand_id
1 'polypeptide(L)'
;MEEIIKLSEEEIKNLSFKEQLELLERINDYFQNEKQDELDVENALEIYKKALDILTYAREKLVNLKEEKAQIDEKYEKIKSQLSESAGID
;
A
#
# COMPACT_ATOMS: atom_id res chain seq x y z
N MET A 1 -17.08 9.68 -5.97
CA MET A 1 -16.99 8.72 -4.86
C MET A 1 -17.69 7.40 -5.13
N GLU A 2 -18.83 7.37 -5.84
CA GLU A 2 -19.51 6.11 -6.18
C GLU A 2 -18.61 5.05 -6.83
N GLU A 3 -17.69 5.47 -7.71
CA GLU A 3 -16.73 4.55 -8.34
C GLU A 3 -15.84 3.84 -7.33
N ILE A 4 -15.44 4.52 -6.24
CA ILE A 4 -14.61 3.96 -5.16
C ILE A 4 -15.46 3.02 -4.30
N ILE A 5 -16.72 3.39 -4.03
CA ILE A 5 -17.66 2.56 -3.26
C ILE A 5 -17.89 1.20 -3.96
N LYS A 6 -17.98 1.23 -5.29
CA LYS A 6 -18.24 0.04 -6.12
C LYS A 6 -17.03 -0.87 -6.31
N LEU A 7 -15.83 -0.48 -5.88
CA LEU A 7 -14.64 -1.32 -5.99
C LEU A 7 -14.79 -2.61 -5.17
N SER A 8 -14.65 -3.74 -5.86
CA SER A 8 -14.53 -5.05 -5.24
C SER A 8 -13.18 -5.23 -4.56
N GLU A 9 -13.12 -6.19 -3.65
CA GLU A 9 -11.88 -6.57 -2.96
C GLU A 9 -10.78 -7.03 -3.93
N GLU A 10 -11.17 -7.80 -4.95
CA GLU A 10 -10.24 -8.30 -5.97
C GLU A 10 -9.63 -7.15 -6.80
N GLU A 11 -10.46 -6.18 -7.19
CA GLU A 11 -9.98 -4.98 -7.88
C GLU A 11 -8.98 -4.21 -7.02
N ILE A 12 -9.31 -3.96 -5.73
CA ILE A 12 -8.42 -3.25 -4.80
C ILE A 12 -7.08 -3.98 -4.64
N LYS A 13 -7.10 -5.31 -4.56
CA LYS A 13 -5.89 -6.13 -4.41
C LYS A 13 -4.99 -6.07 -5.64
N ASN A 14 -5.58 -5.98 -6.83
CA ASN A 14 -4.86 -5.94 -8.10
C ASN A 14 -4.24 -4.58 -8.41
N LEU A 15 -4.66 -3.51 -7.73
CA LEU A 15 -4.03 -2.19 -7.84
C LEU A 15 -2.56 -2.23 -7.41
N SER A 16 -1.73 -1.42 -8.06
CA SER A 16 -0.40 -1.08 -7.58
C SER A 16 -0.48 -0.25 -6.30
N PHE A 17 0.61 -0.22 -5.53
CA PHE A 17 0.69 0.62 -4.33
C PHE A 17 0.44 2.11 -4.63
N LYS A 18 0.91 2.61 -5.78
CA LYS A 18 0.70 4.00 -6.21
C LYS A 18 -0.78 4.29 -6.44
N GLU A 19 -1.48 3.42 -7.14
CA GLU A 19 -2.92 3.57 -7.40
C GLU A 19 -3.73 3.50 -6.10
N GLN A 20 -3.37 2.61 -5.17
CA GLN A 20 -3.99 2.54 -3.85
C GLN A 20 -3.80 3.86 -3.06
N LEU A 21 -2.59 4.44 -3.12
CA LEU A 21 -2.29 5.72 -2.47
C LEU A 21 -3.10 6.87 -3.09
N GLU A 22 -3.18 6.94 -4.42
CA GLU A 22 -3.98 7.95 -5.13
C GLU A 22 -5.46 7.88 -4.76
N LEU A 23 -6.03 6.67 -4.62
CA LEU A 23 -7.40 6.51 -4.14
C LEU A 23 -7.59 7.03 -2.70
N LEU A 24 -6.62 6.76 -1.81
CA LEU A 24 -6.67 7.24 -0.43
C LEU A 24 -6.56 8.76 -0.35
N GLU A 25 -5.71 9.38 -1.17
CA GLU A 25 -5.61 10.84 -1.28
C GLU A 25 -6.93 11.45 -1.75
N ARG A 26 -7.56 10.86 -2.77
CA ARG A 26 -8.90 11.29 -3.22
C ARG A 26 -9.97 11.17 -2.15
N ILE A 27 -9.96 10.08 -1.36
CA ILE A 27 -10.88 9.91 -0.23
C ILE A 27 -10.62 10.97 0.85
N ASN A 28 -9.34 11.21 1.18
CA ASN A 28 -8.98 12.24 2.15
C ASN A 28 -9.46 13.63 1.69
N ASP A 29 -9.22 13.97 0.43
CA ASP A 29 -9.64 15.26 -0.13
C ASP A 29 -11.16 15.43 -0.11
N TYR A 30 -11.91 14.36 -0.38
CA TYR A 30 -13.37 14.36 -0.25
C TYR A 30 -13.80 14.73 1.18
N PHE A 31 -13.23 14.12 2.22
CA PHE A 31 -13.59 14.42 3.60
C PHE A 31 -13.10 15.79 4.11
N GLN A 32 -12.01 16.33 3.56
CA GLN A 32 -11.46 17.61 3.99
C GLN A 32 -12.10 18.81 3.29
N ASN A 33 -12.54 18.65 2.05
CA ASN A 33 -12.98 19.76 1.20
C ASN A 33 -14.49 19.79 0.94
N GLU A 34 -15.22 18.70 1.17
CA GLU A 34 -16.68 18.76 1.11
C GLU A 34 -17.26 19.44 2.36
N LYS A 35 -18.29 20.27 2.17
CA LYS A 35 -18.99 20.91 3.28
C LYS A 35 -19.64 19.81 4.12
N GLN A 36 -19.25 19.70 5.39
CA GLN A 36 -19.72 18.66 6.31
C GLN A 36 -21.25 18.55 6.40
N ASP A 37 -21.99 19.64 6.13
CA ASP A 37 -23.45 19.68 6.19
C ASP A 37 -24.15 19.04 4.97
N GLU A 38 -23.42 18.78 3.87
CA GLU A 38 -23.94 18.19 2.62
C GLU A 38 -23.58 16.68 2.51
N LEU A 39 -22.83 16.17 3.47
CA LEU A 39 -22.25 14.83 3.44
C LEU A 39 -23.24 13.82 4.01
N ASP A 40 -23.80 12.99 3.14
CA ASP A 40 -24.66 11.88 3.55
C ASP A 40 -23.85 10.86 4.39
N VAL A 41 -24.31 10.65 5.62
CA VAL A 41 -23.63 9.83 6.63
C VAL A 41 -23.50 8.38 6.19
N GLU A 42 -24.49 7.84 5.47
CA GLU A 42 -24.43 6.46 4.97
C GLU A 42 -23.32 6.31 3.92
N ASN A 43 -23.29 7.20 2.94
CA ASN A 43 -22.23 7.26 1.93
C ASN A 43 -20.85 7.50 2.57
N ALA A 44 -20.75 8.39 3.56
CA ALA A 44 -19.52 8.64 4.30
C ALA A 44 -18.98 7.37 4.96
N LEU A 45 -19.85 6.59 5.58
CA LEU A 45 -19.49 5.33 6.24
C LEU A 45 -19.01 4.29 5.21
N GLU A 46 -19.64 4.20 4.04
CA GLU A 46 -19.21 3.28 2.98
C GLU A 46 -17.84 3.65 2.41
N ILE A 47 -17.60 4.94 2.17
CA ILE A 47 -16.30 5.45 1.70
C ILE A 47 -15.21 5.15 2.74
N TYR A 48 -15.51 5.35 4.04
CA TYR A 48 -14.55 5.07 5.10
C TYR A 48 -14.20 3.58 5.18
N LYS A 49 -15.19 2.68 5.05
CA LYS A 49 -14.94 1.23 4.97
C LYS A 49 -14.04 0.90 3.78
N LYS A 50 -14.28 1.49 2.62
CA LYS A 50 -13.43 1.28 1.43
C LYS A 50 -12.01 1.79 1.63
N ALA A 51 -11.83 2.93 2.32
CA ALA A 51 -10.50 3.43 2.67
C ALA A 51 -9.73 2.40 3.53
N LEU A 52 -10.40 1.76 4.50
CA LEU A 52 -9.80 0.72 5.33
C LEU A 52 -9.41 -0.52 4.52
N ASP A 53 -10.26 -0.97 3.59
CA ASP A 53 -9.93 -2.07 2.68
C ASP A 53 -8.65 -1.74 1.89
N ILE A 54 -8.61 -0.57 1.24
CA ILE A 54 -7.47 -0.11 0.44
C ILE A 54 -6.19 -0.01 1.29
N LEU A 55 -6.27 0.57 2.48
CA LEU A 55 -5.13 0.67 3.42
C LEU A 55 -4.59 -0.69 3.83
N THR A 56 -5.48 -1.67 4.02
CA THR A 56 -5.10 -3.02 4.42
C THR A 56 -4.24 -3.68 3.34
N TYR A 57 -4.70 -3.66 2.08
CA TYR A 57 -3.91 -4.25 0.98
C TYR A 57 -2.64 -3.46 0.67
N ALA A 58 -2.67 -2.13 0.80
CA ALA A 58 -1.46 -1.32 0.65
C ALA A 58 -0.41 -1.69 1.70
N ARG A 59 -0.82 -1.90 2.96
CA ARG A 59 0.05 -2.37 4.04
C ARG A 59 0.61 -3.75 3.76
N GLU A 60 -0.21 -4.70 3.31
CA GLU A 60 0.25 -6.06 2.96
C GLU A 60 1.36 -6.02 1.91
N LYS A 61 1.20 -5.24 0.84
CA LYS A 61 2.24 -5.06 -0.19
C LYS A 61 3.54 -4.54 0.40
N LEU A 62 3.48 -3.56 1.31
CA LEU A 62 4.68 -3.02 1.98
C LEU A 62 5.38 -4.04 2.88
N VAL A 63 4.62 -4.85 3.62
CA VAL A 63 5.19 -5.91 4.46
C VAL A 63 5.91 -6.94 3.60
N ASN A 64 5.29 -7.39 2.51
CA ASN A 64 5.90 -8.35 1.59
C ASN A 64 7.19 -7.79 0.96
N LEU A 65 7.17 -6.53 0.51
CA LEU A 65 8.37 -5.87 -0.04
C LEU A 65 9.50 -5.75 0.98
N LYS A 66 9.19 -5.52 2.25
CA LYS A 66 10.18 -5.45 3.33
C LYS A 66 10.85 -6.81 3.54
N GLU A 67 10.07 -7.90 3.51
CA GLU A 67 10.58 -9.26 3.64
C GLU A 67 11.45 -9.67 2.44
N GLU A 68 11.00 -9.38 1.21
CA GLU A 68 11.78 -9.61 0.00
C GLU A 68 13.11 -8.86 0.02
N LYS A 69 13.09 -7.58 0.41
CA LYS A 69 14.32 -6.78 0.57
C LYS A 69 15.28 -7.42 1.56
N ALA A 70 14.79 -7.86 2.73
CA ALA A 70 15.63 -8.49 3.75
C ALA A 70 16.31 -9.77 3.22
N GLN A 71 15.60 -10.59 2.44
CA GLN A 71 16.17 -11.78 1.80
C GLN A 71 17.23 -11.43 0.74
N ILE A 72 17.03 -10.36 -0.02
CA ILE A 72 18.02 -9.87 -0.99
C ILE A 72 19.27 -9.37 -0.27
N ASP A 73 19.11 -8.57 0.78
CA ASP A 73 20.22 -8.05 1.59
C ASP A 73 21.06 -9.20 2.18
N GLU A 74 20.40 -10.24 2.72
CA GLU A 74 21.08 -11.42 3.28
C GLU A 74 21.88 -12.18 2.21
N LYS A 75 21.28 -12.39 1.02
CA LYS A 75 21.97 -13.04 -0.11
C LYS A 75 23.16 -12.21 -0.58
N TYR A 76 23.01 -10.90 -0.66
CA TYR A 76 24.07 -9.99 -1.07
C TYR A 76 25.27 -10.05 -0.10
N GLU A 77 25.04 -9.97 1.20
CA GLU A 77 26.13 -10.03 2.19
C GLU A 77 26.83 -11.39 2.19
N LYS A 78 26.11 -12.50 1.98
CA LYS A 78 26.71 -13.84 1.79
C LYS A 78 27.64 -13.91 0.57
N ILE A 79 27.20 -13.37 -0.57
CA ILE A 79 28.01 -13.35 -1.80
C ILE A 79 29.26 -12.48 -1.58
N LYS A 80 29.08 -11.31 -0.94
CA LYS A 80 30.16 -10.38 -0.65
C LYS A 80 31.21 -10.99 0.30
N SER A 81 30.79 -11.70 1.34
CA SER A 81 31.71 -12.37 2.27
C SER A 81 32.51 -13.49 1.58
N GLN A 82 31.83 -14.29 0.74
CA GLN A 82 32.49 -15.34 -0.05
C GLN A 82 33.53 -14.75 -1.01
N LEU A 83 33.22 -13.62 -1.65
CA LEU A 83 34.16 -12.94 -2.54
C LEU A 83 35.37 -12.38 -1.77
N SER A 84 35.19 -11.76 -0.59
CA SER A 84 36.32 -11.29 0.21
C SER A 84 37.21 -12.43 0.70
N GLU A 85 36.63 -13.55 1.12
CA GLU A 85 37.38 -14.75 1.52
C GLU A 85 38.15 -15.36 0.33
N SER A 86 37.55 -15.37 -0.86
CA SER A 86 38.20 -15.88 -2.07
C SER A 86 39.30 -14.95 -2.62
N ALA A 87 39.26 -13.66 -2.29
CA ALA A 87 40.22 -12.65 -2.76
C ALA A 87 41.47 -12.53 -1.88
N GLY A 88 41.51 -13.18 -0.70
CA GLY A 88 42.69 -13.21 0.17
C GLY A 88 43.18 -11.83 0.61
N ILE A 89 42.26 -10.88 0.83
CA ILE A 89 42.58 -9.57 1.41
C ILE A 89 42.20 -9.64 2.89
N ASP A 90 43.15 -10.09 3.72
CA ASP A 90 43.17 -9.81 5.17
C ASP A 90 43.49 -8.33 5.43
#